data_AF-A0A1R3FAW5-F1
#
_entry.id   AF-A0A1R3FAW5-F1
#
_cell.length_a   1.000
_cell.length_b   1.000
_cell.length_c   1.000
_cell.angle_alpha   90.00
_cell.angle_beta   90.00
_cell.angle_gamma   90.00
#
_symmetry.space_group_name_H-M   'P 1'
#
loop_
_entity.id
_entity.type
_entity.pdbx_description
1 polymer ?
#
loop_
_entity_poly.entity_id
_entity_poly.type
_entity_poly.pdbx_seq_one_letter_code
_entity_poly.pdbx_strand_id
1 'polypeptide(L)'
;MKWIIGGLLSVLMSLPAMAQPWHKSPALEQLIEKLNTKYQSDDLSEYKQEKMDQVDNLSYFIRYLDQPGTEQHAKLKAFLWGMQAAHIGSINQQIQTNVVPWFCPAGGSLKTVSHNAKKPTEFIENIIWYGLERDLQYMPDRFDMYNGDASFGKVTGLIMYGLQTKYPCYDQVPQSHRLVGFNY
;
A
#
# COMPACT_ATOMS: atom_id res chain seq x y z
N MET A 1 -25.15 0.42 -57.56
CA MET A 1 -25.31 -0.50 -56.41
C MET A 1 -24.19 -1.53 -56.49
N LYS A 2 -23.27 -1.79 -55.57
CA LYS A 2 -23.04 -1.51 -54.14
C LYS A 2 -21.49 -1.46 -54.00
N TRP A 3 -20.90 -0.34 -53.60
CA TRP A 3 -20.20 -0.14 -52.33
C TRP A 3 -19.65 -1.41 -51.66
N ILE A 4 -18.33 -1.58 -51.68
CA ILE A 4 -17.61 -2.42 -50.70
C ILE A 4 -16.74 -1.46 -49.89
N ILE A 5 -17.22 -1.14 -48.69
CA ILE A 5 -16.51 -0.37 -47.67
C ILE A 5 -15.46 -1.32 -47.09
N GLY A 6 -14.20 -1.08 -47.43
CA GLY A 6 -13.06 -1.64 -46.72
C GLY A 6 -12.69 -0.71 -45.56
N GLY A 7 -12.36 -1.31 -44.42
CA GLY A 7 -11.58 -0.66 -43.38
C GLY A 7 -12.38 -0.19 -42.17
N LEU A 8 -12.37 -1.02 -41.11
CA LEU A 8 -11.61 -0.79 -39.87
C LEU A 8 -12.28 -1.65 -38.79
N LEU A 9 -11.73 -2.85 -38.58
CA LEU A 9 -11.91 -3.51 -37.28
C LEU A 9 -11.14 -2.67 -36.26
N SER A 10 -11.83 -1.77 -35.57
CA SER A 10 -11.36 -1.22 -34.31
C SER A 10 -11.28 -2.36 -33.31
N VAL A 11 -10.11 -3.01 -33.24
CA VAL A 11 -9.78 -3.90 -32.13
C VAL A 11 -9.71 -3.00 -30.89
N LEU A 12 -10.79 -2.94 -30.13
CA LEU A 12 -10.76 -2.50 -28.74
C LEU A 12 -9.87 -3.51 -28.00
N MET A 13 -8.57 -3.26 -28.01
CA MET A 13 -7.62 -3.81 -27.06
C MET A 13 -8.06 -3.26 -25.70
N SER A 14 -8.92 -4.01 -25.01
CA SER A 14 -9.11 -3.87 -23.58
C SER A 14 -7.77 -4.23 -22.95
N LEU A 15 -6.89 -3.23 -22.85
CA LEU A 15 -5.70 -3.34 -22.03
C LEU A 15 -6.21 -3.80 -20.66
N PRO A 16 -5.71 -4.92 -20.11
CA PRO A 16 -5.97 -5.22 -18.72
C PRO A 16 -5.61 -3.97 -17.95
N ALA A 17 -6.47 -3.53 -17.02
CA ALA A 17 -6.18 -2.42 -16.14
C ALA A 17 -4.92 -2.79 -15.33
N MET A 18 -3.75 -2.57 -15.94
CA MET A 18 -2.45 -2.68 -15.33
C MET A 18 -2.50 -1.65 -14.21
N ALA A 19 -2.28 -2.10 -12.98
CA ALA A 19 -2.14 -1.17 -11.87
C ALA A 19 -1.06 -0.14 -12.29
N GLN A 20 -1.51 1.12 -12.36
CA GLN A 20 -0.62 2.23 -12.59
C GLN A 20 0.21 2.42 -11.32
N PRO A 21 1.50 2.81 -11.44
CA PRO A 21 2.27 3.27 -10.28
C PRO A 21 1.44 4.30 -9.50
N TRP A 22 1.46 4.21 -8.16
CA TRP A 22 0.72 5.17 -7.33
C TRP A 22 1.12 6.60 -7.68
N HIS A 23 0.15 7.42 -8.09
CA HIS A 23 0.38 8.84 -8.33
C HIS A 23 0.28 9.57 -6.99
N LYS A 24 1.44 9.85 -6.39
CA LYS A 24 1.53 10.48 -5.08
C LYS A 24 1.03 11.92 -5.17
N SER A 25 0.20 12.34 -4.22
CA SER A 25 -0.16 13.75 -4.07
C SER A 25 1.08 14.60 -3.72
N PRO A 26 1.09 15.92 -4.03
CA PRO A 26 2.19 16.80 -3.63
C PRO A 26 2.48 16.79 -2.13
N ALA A 27 1.43 16.65 -1.30
CA ALA A 27 1.58 16.54 0.15
C ALA A 27 2.31 15.25 0.56
N LEU A 28 2.01 14.13 -0.10
CA LEU A 28 2.72 12.87 0.14
C LEU A 28 4.17 12.93 -0.35
N GLU A 29 4.43 13.58 -1.48
CA GLU A 29 5.81 13.78 -1.98
C GLU A 29 6.64 14.59 -0.98
N GLN A 30 6.11 15.72 -0.51
CA GLN A 30 6.75 16.56 0.52
C GLN A 30 7.00 15.78 1.82
N LEU A 31 6.05 14.95 2.24
CA LEU A 31 6.24 14.08 3.40
C LEU A 31 7.40 13.10 3.16
N ILE A 32 7.47 12.45 2.01
CA ILE A 32 8.53 11.48 1.70
C ILE A 32 9.90 12.15 1.68
N GLU A 33 10.03 13.35 1.09
CA GLU A 33 11.26 14.13 1.12
C GLU A 33 11.71 14.42 2.55
N LYS A 34 10.79 14.95 3.37
CA LYS A 34 11.03 15.23 4.80
C LYS A 34 11.47 13.97 5.57
N LEU A 35 10.81 12.84 5.34
CA LEU A 35 11.14 11.57 5.98
C LEU A 35 12.52 11.08 5.54
N ASN A 36 12.84 11.15 4.26
CA ASN A 36 14.16 10.79 3.74
C ASN A 36 15.28 11.63 4.36
N THR A 37 15.08 12.95 4.49
CA THR A 37 16.02 13.81 5.21
C THR A 37 16.17 13.39 6.67
N LYS A 38 15.07 13.08 7.36
CA LYS A 38 15.09 12.62 8.76
C LYS A 38 15.88 11.31 8.91
N TYR A 39 15.76 10.37 7.98
CA TYR A 39 16.48 9.09 8.01
C TYR A 39 17.97 9.19 7.71
N GLN A 40 18.44 10.34 7.24
CA GLN A 40 19.87 10.61 7.00
C GLN A 40 20.52 11.39 8.15
N SER A 41 19.77 11.73 9.19
CA SER A 41 20.27 12.51 10.32
C SER A 41 21.16 11.66 11.23
N ASP A 42 22.33 12.21 11.59
CA ASP A 42 23.23 11.62 12.57
C ASP A 42 22.71 11.74 14.02
N ASP A 43 21.66 12.54 14.25
CA ASP A 43 21.06 12.78 15.57
C ASP A 43 20.00 11.74 15.95
N LEU A 44 19.80 10.69 15.12
CA LEU A 44 18.88 9.62 15.44
C LEU A 44 19.40 8.79 16.61
N SER A 45 18.54 8.53 17.60
CA SER A 45 18.87 7.59 18.68
C SER A 45 19.14 6.19 18.13
N GLU A 46 19.96 5.41 18.84
CA GLU A 46 20.27 4.02 18.50
C GLU A 46 18.99 3.19 18.27
N TYR A 47 17.99 3.34 19.13
CA TYR A 47 16.68 2.72 18.96
C TYR A 47 16.00 3.06 17.62
N LYS A 48 16.09 4.31 17.15
CA LYS A 48 15.52 4.71 15.85
C LYS A 48 16.32 4.12 14.70
N GLN A 49 17.65 4.05 14.83
CA GLN A 49 18.52 3.39 13.85
C GLN A 49 18.18 1.89 13.74
N GLU A 50 18.05 1.18 14.86
CA GLU A 50 17.63 -0.23 14.88
C GLU A 50 16.25 -0.44 14.24
N LYS A 51 15.30 0.47 14.47
CA LYS A 51 13.98 0.43 13.82
C LYS A 51 14.11 0.56 12.31
N MET A 52 15.06 1.35 11.83
CA MET A 52 15.24 1.58 10.40
C MET A 52 15.76 0.36 9.64
N ASP A 53 16.32 -0.62 10.34
CA ASP A 53 16.80 -1.88 9.77
C ASP A 53 15.71 -2.98 9.76
N GLN A 54 14.55 -2.72 10.38
CA GLN A 54 13.42 -3.65 10.40
C GLN A 54 12.65 -3.56 9.08
N VAL A 55 12.53 -4.68 8.36
CA VAL A 55 11.88 -4.74 7.03
C VAL A 55 10.40 -4.34 7.06
N ASP A 56 9.74 -4.46 8.22
CA ASP A 56 8.34 -4.06 8.42
C ASP A 56 8.19 -2.57 8.82
N ASN A 57 9.28 -1.80 8.86
CA ASN A 57 9.26 -0.38 9.21
C ASN A 57 8.98 0.52 8.01
N LEU A 58 8.26 1.63 8.23
CA LEU A 58 8.00 2.65 7.23
C LEU A 58 9.29 3.23 6.64
N SER A 59 10.32 3.45 7.45
CA SER A 59 11.60 3.95 6.94
C SER A 59 12.25 2.95 5.99
N TYR A 60 12.16 1.65 6.26
CA TYR A 60 12.72 0.61 5.37
C TYR A 60 11.99 0.61 4.04
N PHE A 61 10.66 0.69 4.07
CA PHE A 61 9.83 0.82 2.87
C PHE A 61 10.23 2.06 2.05
N ILE A 62 10.29 3.24 2.65
CA ILE A 62 10.61 4.50 1.95
C ILE A 62 12.04 4.47 1.38
N ARG A 63 13.02 4.00 2.14
CA ARG A 63 14.43 4.01 1.73
C ARG A 63 14.70 3.04 0.57
N TYR A 64 14.07 1.87 0.56
CA TYR A 64 14.47 0.76 -0.29
C TYR A 64 13.46 0.34 -1.36
N LEU A 65 12.24 0.90 -1.38
CA LEU A 65 11.24 0.55 -2.41
C LEU A 65 11.75 0.83 -3.82
N ASP A 66 12.40 1.97 -4.04
CA ASP A 66 12.84 2.41 -5.36
C ASP A 66 14.34 2.13 -5.62
N GLN A 67 14.90 1.11 -4.96
CA GLN A 67 16.31 0.70 -5.10
C GLN A 67 16.48 -0.72 -5.70
N PRO A 68 16.01 -0.97 -6.93
CA PRO A 68 16.08 -2.28 -7.54
C PRO A 68 17.53 -2.80 -7.63
N GLY A 69 17.71 -4.11 -7.41
CA GLY A 69 19.02 -4.77 -7.48
C GLY A 69 19.80 -4.79 -6.15
N THR A 70 19.30 -4.16 -5.08
CA THR A 70 19.92 -4.23 -3.75
C THR A 70 19.37 -5.40 -2.92
N GLU A 71 20.15 -5.87 -1.94
CA GLU A 71 19.70 -6.89 -0.99
C GLU A 71 18.50 -6.40 -0.16
N GLN A 72 18.53 -5.14 0.25
CA GLN A 72 17.47 -4.51 1.04
C GLN A 72 16.16 -4.42 0.25
N HIS A 73 16.24 -4.05 -1.03
CA HIS A 73 15.07 -4.09 -1.90
C HIS A 73 14.53 -5.52 -2.06
N ALA A 74 15.38 -6.52 -2.29
CA ALA A 74 14.94 -7.91 -2.37
C ALA A 74 14.23 -8.39 -1.09
N LYS A 75 14.80 -8.05 0.09
CA LYS A 75 14.19 -8.30 1.41
C LYS A 75 12.84 -7.62 1.54
N LEU A 76 12.74 -6.34 1.18
CA LEU A 76 11.48 -5.58 1.21
C LEU A 76 10.43 -6.22 0.29
N LYS A 77 10.77 -6.57 -0.95
CA LYS A 77 9.84 -7.20 -1.89
C LYS A 77 9.36 -8.57 -1.39
N ALA A 78 10.24 -9.37 -0.78
CA ALA A 78 9.85 -10.64 -0.17
C ALA A 78 8.87 -10.44 1.00
N PHE A 79 9.15 -9.47 1.88
CA PHE A 79 8.25 -9.10 2.97
C PHE A 79 6.88 -8.64 2.46
N LEU A 80 6.86 -7.69 1.51
CA LEU A 80 5.63 -7.17 0.91
C LEU A 80 4.83 -8.28 0.21
N TRP A 81 5.51 -9.20 -0.48
CA TRP A 81 4.88 -10.36 -1.09
C TRP A 81 4.19 -11.26 -0.05
N GLY A 82 4.88 -11.56 1.06
CA GLY A 82 4.31 -12.34 2.16
C GLY A 82 3.06 -11.68 2.75
N MET A 83 3.13 -10.37 3.02
CA MET A 83 1.99 -9.58 3.52
C MET A 83 0.81 -9.60 2.54
N GLN A 84 1.09 -9.41 1.26
CA GLN A 84 0.07 -9.45 0.22
C GLN A 84 -0.60 -10.83 0.13
N ALA A 85 0.18 -11.90 0.07
CA ALA A 85 -0.33 -13.26 -0.01
C ALA A 85 -1.17 -13.63 1.22
N ALA A 86 -0.71 -13.24 2.42
CA ALA A 86 -1.44 -13.49 3.66
C ALA A 86 -2.80 -12.77 3.69
N HIS A 87 -2.83 -11.49 3.35
CA HIS A 87 -4.09 -10.73 3.34
C HIS A 87 -5.05 -11.22 2.24
N ILE A 88 -4.56 -11.49 1.02
CA ILE A 88 -5.38 -12.03 -0.08
C ILE A 88 -5.91 -13.43 0.26
N GLY A 89 -5.06 -14.31 0.80
CA GLY A 89 -5.46 -15.65 1.19
C GLY A 89 -6.52 -15.62 2.29
N SER A 90 -6.27 -14.86 3.37
CA SER A 90 -7.19 -14.72 4.48
C SER A 90 -8.55 -14.16 4.05
N ILE A 91 -8.57 -13.12 3.21
CA ILE A 91 -9.84 -12.51 2.79
C ILE A 91 -10.65 -13.43 1.89
N ASN A 92 -9.99 -14.07 0.93
CA ASN A 92 -10.66 -14.97 0.00
C ASN A 92 -11.21 -16.19 0.76
N GLN A 93 -10.49 -16.71 1.76
CA GLN A 93 -10.98 -17.79 2.62
C GLN A 93 -12.22 -17.36 3.42
N GLN A 94 -12.21 -16.16 4.02
CA GLN A 94 -13.37 -15.62 4.75
C GLN A 94 -14.60 -15.54 3.84
N ILE A 95 -14.43 -14.99 2.64
CA ILE A 95 -15.53 -14.87 1.67
C ILE A 95 -16.04 -16.24 1.22
N GLN A 96 -15.14 -17.18 0.88
CA GLN A 96 -15.49 -18.54 0.47
C GLN A 96 -16.25 -19.32 1.55
N THR A 97 -15.94 -19.04 2.82
CA THR A 97 -16.59 -19.69 3.97
C THR A 97 -17.76 -18.89 4.54
N ASN A 98 -18.20 -17.84 3.85
CA ASN A 98 -19.31 -16.97 4.25
C ASN A 98 -19.11 -16.32 5.64
N VAL A 99 -17.85 -16.10 6.04
CA VAL A 99 -17.49 -15.31 7.22
C VAL A 99 -17.43 -13.85 6.81
N VAL A 100 -18.05 -12.97 7.60
CA VAL A 100 -18.01 -11.52 7.36
C VAL A 100 -16.55 -11.04 7.43
N PRO A 101 -16.00 -10.50 6.34
CA PRO A 101 -14.61 -10.10 6.34
C PRO A 101 -14.41 -8.73 6.98
N TRP A 102 -13.17 -8.46 7.38
CA TRP A 102 -12.80 -7.17 8.00
C TRP A 102 -12.52 -6.04 6.98
N PHE A 103 -12.39 -6.37 5.69
CA PHE A 103 -12.46 -5.46 4.54
C PHE A 103 -13.13 -6.19 3.36
N CYS A 104 -13.75 -5.47 2.43
CA CYS A 104 -14.61 -6.04 1.39
C CYS A 104 -14.15 -5.63 -0.01
N PRO A 105 -13.33 -6.45 -0.69
CA PRO A 105 -12.88 -6.14 -2.03
C PRO A 105 -14.05 -6.08 -3.03
N ALA A 106 -14.04 -5.06 -3.89
CA ALA A 106 -15.01 -4.92 -4.97
C ALA A 106 -15.00 -6.17 -5.87
N GLY A 107 -16.17 -6.78 -6.08
CA GLY A 107 -16.30 -8.02 -6.85
C GLY A 107 -16.13 -9.31 -6.04
N GLY A 108 -16.06 -9.24 -4.72
CA GLY A 108 -16.18 -10.40 -3.84
C GLY A 108 -14.94 -11.30 -3.77
N SER A 109 -13.79 -10.88 -4.32
CA SER A 109 -12.50 -11.52 -4.08
C SER A 109 -11.35 -10.60 -4.48
N LEU A 110 -10.18 -10.81 -3.89
CA LEU A 110 -8.93 -10.24 -4.40
C LEU A 110 -8.28 -11.23 -5.36
N LYS A 111 -7.82 -10.74 -6.51
CA LYS A 111 -7.05 -11.55 -7.46
C LYS A 111 -5.70 -11.91 -6.86
N THR A 112 -5.38 -13.20 -6.85
CA THR A 112 -4.03 -13.66 -6.56
C THR A 112 -3.11 -13.19 -7.68
N VAL A 113 -2.08 -12.43 -7.33
CA VAL A 113 -0.96 -12.10 -8.23
C VAL A 113 0.03 -13.25 -8.15
N SER A 114 0.78 -13.54 -9.22
CA SER A 114 1.88 -14.51 -9.19
C SER A 114 3.17 -13.87 -8.71
N HIS A 115 4.02 -14.62 -8.01
CA HIS A 115 5.34 -14.12 -7.58
C HIS A 115 6.21 -13.75 -8.79
N ASN A 116 5.98 -14.41 -9.93
CA ASN A 116 6.68 -14.17 -11.19
C ASN A 116 6.03 -13.07 -12.04
N ALA A 117 4.98 -12.39 -11.55
CA ALA A 117 4.40 -11.26 -12.26
C ALA A 117 5.43 -10.13 -12.39
N LYS A 118 5.29 -9.30 -13.43
CA LYS A 118 6.19 -8.15 -13.67
C LYS A 118 6.26 -7.20 -12.47
N LYS A 119 5.17 -7.07 -11.72
CA LYS A 119 5.05 -6.24 -10.52
C LYS A 119 4.33 -7.02 -9.41
N PRO A 120 5.00 -7.96 -8.74
CA PRO A 120 4.33 -8.96 -7.92
C PRO A 120 3.74 -8.37 -6.63
N THR A 121 4.22 -7.22 -6.16
CA THR A 121 3.82 -6.58 -4.90
C THR A 121 3.18 -5.20 -5.07
N GLU A 122 2.87 -4.80 -6.31
CA GLU A 122 2.32 -3.46 -6.57
C GLU A 122 0.98 -3.22 -5.87
N PHE A 123 0.16 -4.26 -5.70
CA PHE A 123 -1.09 -4.12 -4.96
C PHE A 123 -0.83 -3.66 -3.52
N ILE A 124 0.01 -4.37 -2.76
CA ILE A 124 0.27 -4.03 -1.36
C ILE A 124 1.04 -2.71 -1.19
N GLU A 125 1.94 -2.39 -2.14
CA GLU A 125 2.62 -1.08 -2.18
C GLU A 125 1.62 0.06 -2.33
N ASN A 126 0.67 -0.09 -3.26
CA ASN A 126 -0.39 0.89 -3.47
C ASN A 126 -1.35 1.00 -2.27
N ILE A 127 -1.51 -0.05 -1.47
CA ILE A 127 -2.25 0.03 -0.20
C ILE A 127 -1.47 0.85 0.83
N ILE A 128 -0.17 0.65 0.96
CA ILE A 128 0.67 1.44 1.89
C ILE A 128 0.62 2.91 1.49
N TRP A 129 0.80 3.22 0.21
CA TRP A 129 0.72 4.60 -0.28
C TRP A 129 -0.66 5.22 -0.03
N TYR A 130 -1.74 4.51 -0.35
CA TYR A 130 -3.10 4.97 -0.06
C TYR A 130 -3.32 5.22 1.43
N GLY A 131 -2.85 4.31 2.29
CA GLY A 131 -2.93 4.45 3.74
C GLY A 131 -2.21 5.70 4.24
N LEU A 132 -1.01 5.98 3.72
CA LEU A 132 -0.25 7.19 4.04
C LEU A 132 -0.96 8.47 3.58
N GLU A 133 -1.48 8.50 2.35
CA GLU A 133 -2.20 9.68 1.85
C GLU A 133 -3.43 9.96 2.69
N ARG A 134 -4.23 8.93 2.98
CA ARG A 134 -5.43 9.08 3.77
C ARG A 134 -5.10 9.56 5.17
N ASP A 135 -4.09 8.96 5.81
CA ASP A 135 -3.66 9.35 7.15
C ASP A 135 -3.17 10.81 7.18
N LEU A 136 -2.41 11.24 6.18
CA LEU A 136 -1.95 12.63 6.03
C LEU A 136 -3.12 13.61 5.81
N GLN A 137 -4.16 13.20 5.07
CA GLN A 137 -5.35 14.04 4.87
C GLN A 137 -6.11 14.30 6.17
N TYR A 138 -6.24 13.29 7.04
CA TYR A 138 -6.93 13.44 8.32
C TYR A 138 -6.05 14.01 9.43
N MET A 139 -4.74 13.83 9.35
CA MET A 139 -3.80 14.27 10.37
C MET A 139 -2.48 14.77 9.74
N PRO A 140 -2.48 15.98 9.16
CA PRO A 140 -1.33 16.54 8.44
C PRO A 140 -0.04 16.56 9.26
N ASP A 141 -0.16 16.81 10.57
CA ASP A 141 0.98 16.99 11.47
C ASP A 141 1.43 15.69 12.15
N ARG A 142 0.86 14.53 11.78
CA ARG A 142 1.13 13.25 12.45
C ARG A 142 2.62 12.92 12.58
N PHE A 143 3.38 13.23 11.53
CA PHE A 143 4.82 12.94 11.46
C PHE A 143 5.70 13.97 12.15
N ASP A 144 5.10 15.03 12.71
CA ASP A 144 5.76 16.03 13.55
C ASP A 144 5.46 15.83 15.03
N MET A 145 4.28 15.29 15.34
CA MET A 145 3.90 14.98 16.71
C MET A 145 4.81 13.94 17.35
N TYR A 146 4.95 14.02 18.68
CA TYR A 146 5.73 13.09 19.49
C TYR A 146 7.15 12.86 18.91
N ASN A 147 7.84 13.94 18.56
CA ASN A 147 9.20 13.92 17.97
C ASN A 147 9.31 13.13 16.65
N GLY A 148 8.20 13.02 15.92
CA GLY A 148 8.10 12.30 14.66
C GLY A 148 8.27 10.79 14.81
N ASP A 149 7.78 10.22 15.91
CA ASP A 149 7.84 8.77 16.13
C ASP A 149 7.02 7.99 15.08
N ALA A 150 5.98 8.59 14.50
CA ALA A 150 5.21 8.00 13.41
C ALA A 150 6.07 7.67 12.17
N SER A 151 7.18 8.39 11.96
CA SER A 151 8.14 8.11 10.88
C SER A 151 8.77 6.71 11.00
N PHE A 152 8.82 6.16 12.21
CA PHE A 152 9.43 4.85 12.50
C PHE A 152 8.38 3.79 12.84
N GLY A 153 7.13 4.02 12.45
CA GLY A 153 6.03 3.07 12.62
C GLY A 153 6.13 1.87 11.68
N LYS A 154 5.42 0.78 12.02
CA LYS A 154 5.31 -0.40 11.16
C LYS A 154 4.38 -0.15 9.99
N VAL A 155 4.72 -0.63 8.78
CA VAL A 155 3.84 -0.55 7.61
C VAL A 155 2.61 -1.43 7.73
N THR A 156 2.59 -2.44 8.60
CA THR A 156 1.40 -3.28 8.84
C THR A 156 0.18 -2.47 9.25
N GLY A 157 0.36 -1.43 10.07
CA GLY A 157 -0.75 -0.54 10.43
C GLY A 157 -1.33 0.18 9.22
N LEU A 158 -0.45 0.72 8.35
CA LEU A 158 -0.84 1.37 7.09
C LEU A 158 -1.49 0.41 6.10
N ILE A 159 -1.00 -0.83 6.03
CA ILE A 159 -1.61 -1.90 5.22
C ILE A 159 -3.04 -2.17 5.68
N MET A 160 -3.23 -2.41 6.98
CA MET A 160 -4.55 -2.72 7.53
C MET A 160 -5.51 -1.53 7.37
N TYR A 161 -5.05 -0.33 7.69
CA TYR A 161 -5.83 0.89 7.53
C TYR A 161 -6.20 1.15 6.07
N GLY A 162 -5.23 1.02 5.16
CA GLY A 162 -5.43 1.18 3.73
C GLY A 162 -6.41 0.15 3.16
N LEU A 163 -6.31 -1.13 3.55
CA LEU A 163 -7.25 -2.17 3.10
C LEU A 163 -8.68 -1.87 3.58
N GLN A 164 -8.84 -1.55 4.86
CA GLN A 164 -10.17 -1.30 5.44
C GLN A 164 -10.84 -0.05 4.89
N THR A 165 -10.07 1.00 4.55
CA THR A 165 -10.63 2.27 4.07
C THR A 165 -10.76 2.33 2.56
N LYS A 166 -9.91 1.61 1.81
CA LYS A 166 -10.03 1.48 0.35
C LYS A 166 -11.12 0.50 -0.06
N TYR A 167 -11.34 -0.53 0.75
CA TYR A 167 -12.32 -1.59 0.53
C TYR A 167 -13.21 -1.75 1.76
N PRO A 168 -14.00 -0.75 2.14
CA PRO A 168 -14.81 -0.83 3.35
C PRO A 168 -15.98 -1.80 3.13
N CYS A 169 -16.29 -2.60 4.15
CA CYS A 169 -17.49 -3.46 4.17
C CYS A 169 -18.77 -2.70 4.50
N TYR A 170 -18.64 -1.50 5.03
CA TYR A 170 -19.72 -0.64 5.51
C TYR A 170 -19.52 0.74 4.91
N ASP A 171 -20.60 1.48 4.62
CA ASP A 171 -20.50 2.87 4.16
C ASP A 171 -19.64 3.73 5.11
N GLN A 172 -19.73 3.45 6.40
CA GLN A 172 -18.84 3.96 7.43
C GLN A 172 -18.31 2.82 8.28
N VAL A 173 -16.99 2.74 8.46
CA VAL A 173 -16.36 1.75 9.34
C VAL A 173 -16.85 1.94 10.79
N PRO A 174 -17.51 0.94 11.40
CA PRO A 174 -17.99 1.01 12.78
C PRO A 174 -16.86 1.28 13.75
N GLN A 175 -17.11 2.07 14.80
CA GLN A 175 -16.07 2.43 15.77
C GLN A 175 -15.39 1.21 16.40
N SER A 176 -16.13 0.14 16.66
CA SER A 176 -15.61 -1.14 17.16
C SER A 176 -14.60 -1.83 16.23
N HIS A 177 -14.60 -1.48 14.94
CA HIS A 177 -13.72 -2.06 13.93
C HIS A 177 -12.58 -1.12 13.52
N ARG A 178 -12.58 0.13 14.02
CA ARG A 178 -11.54 1.11 13.69
C ARG A 178 -10.22 0.73 14.33
N LEU A 179 -9.15 0.90 13.57
CA LEU A 179 -7.80 0.65 14.04
C LEU A 179 -7.37 1.79 14.96
N VAL A 180 -6.80 1.42 16.12
CA VAL A 180 -6.26 2.39 17.07
C VAL A 180 -5.12 3.16 16.42
N GLY A 181 -5.13 4.48 16.62
CA GLY A 181 -4.13 5.37 16.05
C GLY A 181 -4.37 5.73 14.60
N PHE A 182 -5.56 5.52 14.04
CA PHE A 182 -5.94 6.06 12.73
C PHE A 182 -7.29 6.79 12.79
N ASN A 183 -7.45 7.80 11.93
CA ASN A 183 -8.70 8.56 11.79
C ASN A 183 -9.52 8.00 10.61
N TYR A 184 -10.86 8.02 10.70
CA TYR A 184 -11.76 7.40 9.71
C TYR A 184 -12.74 8.39 9.11
#